data_AF-A0A7J4IG29-F1
#
_entry.id   AF-A0A7J4IG29-F1
#
_cell.length_a   1.000
_cell.length_b   1.000
_cell.length_c   1.000
_cell.angle_alpha   90.00
_cell.angle_beta   90.00
_cell.angle_gamma   90.00
#
_symmetry.space_group_name_H-M   'P 1'
#
loop_
_entity.id
_entity.type
_entity.pdbx_description
1 polymer ?
#
loop_
_entity_poly.entity_id
_entity_poly.type
_entity_poly.pdbx_seq_one_letter_code
_entity_poly.pdbx_strand_id
1 'polypeptide(L)' 'MSCRAELPVVLERWRRFRRALKAEDQPAMDVAIAALEKNGPTTFGNLDDPLEAAVLAVLLELAREAERRGALA' A
#
# COMPACT_ATOMS: atom_id res chain seq x y z
N MET A 1 12.39 11.36 -12.31
CA MET A 1 11.03 11.48 -12.90
C MET A 1 10.08 11.39 -11.73
N SER A 2 9.13 12.31 -11.57
CA SER A 2 8.27 12.30 -10.38
C SER A 2 7.36 11.07 -10.37
N CYS A 3 7.47 10.24 -9.33
CA CYS A 3 6.65 9.07 -9.11
C CYS A 3 5.16 9.41 -8.86
N ARG A 4 4.80 10.69 -8.65
CA ARG A 4 3.46 11.10 -8.23
C ARG A 4 2.32 10.58 -9.12
N ALA A 5 2.55 10.47 -10.43
CA ALA A 5 1.54 10.00 -11.38
C ALA A 5 1.31 8.47 -11.34
N GLU A 6 2.19 7.71 -10.68
CA GLU A 6 2.18 6.24 -10.69
C GLU A 6 1.22 5.63 -9.67
N LEU A 7 0.84 6.37 -8.62
CA LEU A 7 -0.06 5.89 -7.57
C LEU A 7 -1.38 5.29 -8.12
N PRO A 8 -2.14 5.98 -9.00
CA PRO A 8 -3.36 5.41 -9.56
C PRO A 8 -3.11 4.15 -10.39
N VAL A 9 -1.98 4.07 -11.10
CA VAL A 9 -1.59 2.90 -11.91
C VAL A 9 -1.29 1.69 -11.01
N VAL A 10 -0.55 1.91 -9.92
CA VAL A 10 -0.25 0.85 -8.93
C VAL A 10 -1.52 0.36 -8.26
N LEU A 11 -2.42 1.26 -7.84
CA LEU A 11 -3.70 0.91 -7.23
C LEU A 11 -4.58 0.09 -8.18
N GLU A 12 -4.67 0.48 -9.45
CA GLU A 12 -5.43 -0.29 -10.44
C GLU A 12 -4.85 -1.70 -10.63
N ARG A 13 -3.52 -1.80 -10.77
CA ARG A 13 -2.81 -3.08 -10.90
C ARG A 13 -3.07 -3.99 -9.69
N TRP A 14 -3.05 -3.44 -8.48
CA TRP A 14 -3.31 -4.18 -7.25
C TRP A 14 -4.76 -4.62 -7.11
N ARG A 15 -5.73 -3.78 -7.46
CA ARG A 15 -7.15 -4.17 -7.49
C ARG A 15 -7.41 -5.28 -8.52
N ARG A 16 -6.70 -5.24 -9.66
CA ARG A 16 -6.75 -6.32 -10.66
C ARG A 16 -6.17 -7.62 -10.11
N PHE A 17 -5.01 -7.55 -9.47
CA PHE A 17 -4.37 -8.70 -8.83
C PHE A 17 -5.24 -9.30 -7.72
N ARG A 18 -5.86 -8.45 -6.88
CA ARG A 18 -6.81 -8.85 -5.85
C ARG A 18 -7.95 -9.72 -6.39
N ARG A 19 -8.47 -9.43 -7.59
CA ARG A 19 -9.51 -10.24 -8.25
C ARG A 19 -9.00 -11.60 -8.74
N ALA A 20 -7.70 -11.75 -8.95
CA ALA A 20 -7.07 -13.00 -9.38
C ALA A 20 -6.65 -13.90 -8.21
N LEU A 21 -6.66 -13.38 -6.98
CA LEU A 21 -6.36 -14.14 -5.76
C LEU A 21 -7.51 -15.07 -5.37
N LYS A 22 -7.17 -16.13 -4.63
CA LYS A 22 -8.17 -16.97 -3.95
C LYS A 22 -9.00 -16.12 -2.99
N ALA A 23 -10.25 -16.53 -2.76
CA ALA A 23 -11.17 -15.82 -1.88
C ALA A 23 -10.62 -15.60 -0.46
N GLU A 24 -9.85 -16.57 0.06
CA GLU A 24 -9.20 -16.51 1.37
C GLU A 24 -8.08 -15.44 1.47
N ASP A 25 -7.42 -15.12 0.35
CA ASP A 25 -6.31 -14.16 0.30
C ASP A 25 -6.78 -12.72 0.01
N GLN A 26 -8.00 -12.57 -0.53
CA GLN A 26 -8.54 -11.25 -0.90
C GLN A 26 -8.60 -10.26 0.27
N PRO A 27 -9.04 -10.64 1.49
CA PRO A 27 -9.06 -9.72 2.63
C PRO A 27 -7.68 -9.19 3.00
N ALA A 28 -6.64 -10.01 2.92
CA ALA A 28 -5.26 -9.57 3.19
C ALA A 28 -4.79 -8.56 2.13
N MET A 29 -5.15 -8.78 0.86
CA MET A 29 -4.86 -7.83 -0.21
C MET A 29 -5.65 -6.52 -0.07
N ASP A 30 -6.89 -6.57 0.41
CA ASP A 30 -7.70 -5.38 0.68
C ASP A 30 -7.05 -4.49 1.75
N VAL A 31 -6.44 -5.08 2.79
CA VAL A 31 -5.63 -4.33 3.79
C VAL A 31 -4.45 -3.62 3.14
N ALA A 32 -3.71 -4.30 2.25
CA ALA A 32 -2.58 -3.68 1.56
C ALA A 32 -3.01 -2.52 0.64
N ILE A 33 -4.13 -2.67 -0.08
CA ILE A 33 -4.69 -1.61 -0.93
C ILE A 33 -5.10 -0.41 -0.07
N ALA A 34 -5.82 -0.63 1.03
CA ALA A 34 -6.24 0.45 1.93
C ALA A 34 -5.04 1.20 2.55
N ALA A 35 -3.98 0.47 2.92
CA ALA A 35 -2.74 1.06 3.40
C ALA A 35 -2.06 1.95 2.35
N LEU A 36 -2.00 1.48 1.10
CA LEU A 36 -1.47 2.24 -0.01
C LEU A 36 -2.33 3.47 -0.35
N GLU A 37 -3.65 3.38 -0.29
CA GLU A 37 -4.55 4.53 -0.50
C GLU A 37 -4.32 5.63 0.55
N LYS A 38 -4.06 5.23 1.80
CA LYS A 38 -3.85 6.16 2.92
C LYS A 38 -2.49 6.85 2.87
N ASN A 39 -1.40 6.12 2.64
CA ASN A 39 -0.04 6.67 2.71
C ASN A 39 0.62 6.90 1.34
N GLY A 40 -0.01 6.44 0.27
CA GLY A 40 0.44 6.59 -1.12
C GLY A 40 0.65 8.04 -1.55
N PRO A 41 -0.29 8.99 -1.30
CA PRO A 41 -0.12 10.38 -1.71
C PRO A 41 1.15 11.03 -1.14
N THR A 42 1.49 10.71 0.12
CA THR A 42 2.69 11.21 0.78
C THR A 42 3.95 10.54 0.22
N THR A 43 3.98 9.21 0.14
CA THR A 43 5.18 8.46 -0.30
C THR A 43 5.50 8.70 -1.78
N PHE A 44 4.53 8.60 -2.68
CA PHE A 44 4.70 8.85 -4.12
C PHE A 44 5.00 10.33 -4.43
N GLY A 45 4.73 11.23 -3.49
CA GLY A 45 5.09 12.64 -3.58
C GLY A 45 6.53 12.96 -3.19
N ASN A 46 7.22 12.05 -2.49
CA ASN A 46 8.54 12.30 -1.90
C ASN A 46 9.63 11.30 -2.33
N LEU A 47 9.27 10.26 -3.10
CA LEU A 47 10.19 9.22 -3.56
C LEU A 47 10.20 9.18 -5.09
N ASP A 48 11.31 8.72 -5.65
CA ASP A 48 11.50 8.63 -7.11
C ASP A 48 11.14 7.24 -7.66
N ASP A 49 11.19 6.19 -6.84
CA ASP A 49 10.87 4.82 -7.25
C ASP A 49 9.43 4.42 -6.83
N PRO A 50 8.56 4.01 -7.78
CA PRO A 50 7.18 3.65 -7.49
C PRO A 50 7.00 2.37 -6.67
N LEU A 51 7.94 1.43 -6.75
CA LEU A 51 7.88 0.22 -5.94
C LEU A 51 8.27 0.53 -4.49
N GLU A 52 9.36 1.26 -4.29
CA GLU A 52 9.80 1.76 -2.98
C GLU A 52 8.69 2.56 -2.31
N ALA A 53 8.07 3.50 -3.02
CA ALA A 53 6.97 4.29 -2.51
C ALA A 53 5.78 3.43 -2.06
N ALA A 54 5.37 2.45 -2.87
CA ALA A 54 4.28 1.55 -2.54
C ALA A 54 4.60 0.68 -1.32
N VAL A 55 5.80 0.10 -1.27
CA VAL A 55 6.23 -0.76 -0.17
C VAL A 55 6.28 0.03 1.14
N LEU A 56 6.89 1.21 1.14
CA LEU A 56 6.97 2.05 2.34
C LEU A 56 5.59 2.55 2.79
N ALA A 57 4.68 2.89 1.87
CA ALA A 57 3.32 3.29 2.21
C ALA A 57 2.58 2.19 3.01
N VAL A 58 2.71 0.94 2.56
CA VAL A 58 2.08 -0.21 3.21
C VAL A 58 2.75 -0.53 4.54
N LEU A 59 4.08 -0.63 4.57
CA LEU A 59 4.83 -0.96 5.79
C LEU A 59 4.60 0.07 6.90
N LEU A 60 4.59 1.37 6.58
CA LEU A 60 4.30 2.43 7.54
C LEU A 60 2.90 2.31 8.14
N GLU A 61 1.88 1.93 7.35
CA GLU A 61 0.54 1.73 7.90
C GLU A 61 0.46 0.51 8.80
N LEU A 62 1.08 -0.60 8.39
CA LEU A 62 1.08 -1.85 9.16
C LEU A 62 1.84 -1.69 10.48
N ALA A 63 2.96 -0.97 10.48
CA ALA A 63 3.69 -0.63 11.69
C ALA A 63 2.84 0.20 12.66
N ARG A 64 2.18 1.25 12.16
CA ARG A 64 1.27 2.09 12.97
C ARG A 64 0.07 1.30 13.50
N GLU A 65 -0.47 0.37 12.71
CA GLU A 65 -1.57 -0.49 13.15
C GLU A 65 -1.11 -1.47 14.24
N ALA A 66 0.09 -2.03 14.11
CA ALA A 66 0.69 -2.87 15.14
C ALA A 66 0.96 -2.09 16.44
N GLU A 67 1.44 -0.84 16.36
CA GLU A 67 1.56 0.06 17.51
C GLU A 67 0.19 0.32 18.17
N ARG A 68 -0.84 0.65 17.39
CA ARG A 68 -2.21 0.85 17.90
C ARG A 68 -2.78 -0.37 18.63
N ARG A 69 -2.39 -1.57 18.21
CA ARG A 69 -2.80 -2.85 18.82
C ARG A 69 -1.93 -3.25 20.02
N GLY A 70 -0.91 -2.46 20.38
CA GLY A 70 0.05 -2.80 21.43
C GLY A 70 0.95 -3.98 21.07
N ALA A 71 1.10 -4.31 19.79
CA ALA A 71 1.90 -5.45 19.33
C ALA A 71 3.40 -5.11 19.15
N LEU A 72 3.77 -3.84 19.23
CA LEU A 72 5.15 -3.33 19.12
C LEU A 72 5.64 -2.65 20.42
N ALA A 73 4.90 -2.83 21.52
CA ALA A 73 5.23 -2.32 22.86
C ALA A 73 5.97 -3.37 23.69
#